data_AF-A0AAV4BMH3-F1
#
_entry.id   AF-A0AAV4BMH3-F1
#
_cell.length_a   1.000
_cell.length_b   1.000
_cell.length_c   1.000
_cell.angle_alpha   90.00
_cell.angle_beta   90.00
_cell.angle_gamma   90.00
#
_symmetry.space_group_name_H-M   'P 1'
#
loop_
_entity.id
_entity.type
_entity.pdbx_description
1 polymer ?
#
loop_
_entity_poly.entity_id
_entity_poly.type
_entity_poly.pdbx_seq_one_letter_code
_entity_poly.pdbx_strand_id
1 'polypeptide(L)' 'MKTSVLQMSVLVLVLTAAVVTTVTSTPIFDLRPSCIYRGREYRVNSNIPTGTCQRCWCERGHVRCTRRFCRRNN' A
#
# COMPACT_ATOMS: atom_id res chain seq x y z
N MET A 1 -30.17 20.22 31.60
CA MET A 1 -29.35 20.69 30.46
C MET A 1 -28.06 19.89 30.20
N LYS A 2 -27.67 18.91 31.04
CA LYS A 2 -26.44 18.10 30.81
C LYS A 2 -26.68 16.80 30.04
N THR A 3 -27.90 16.26 30.09
CA THR A 3 -28.29 14.99 29.46
C THR A 3 -28.44 15.08 27.94
N SER A 4 -28.99 16.19 27.40
CA SER A 4 -29.10 16.41 25.94
C SER A 4 -27.74 16.54 25.26
N VAL A 5 -26.77 17.22 25.89
CA VAL A 5 -25.44 17.44 25.31
C VAL A 5 -24.65 16.13 25.24
N LEU A 6 -24.80 15.26 26.25
CA LEU A 6 -24.18 13.93 26.29
C LEU A 6 -24.76 13.00 25.22
N GLN A 7 -26.09 12.99 25.03
CA GLN A 7 -26.72 12.19 23.97
C GLN A 7 -26.37 12.68 22.55
N MET A 8 -26.30 13.99 22.34
CA MET A 8 -25.92 14.57 21.04
C MET A 8 -24.45 14.29 20.68
N SER A 9 -23.54 14.37 21.65
CA SER A 9 -22.12 14.05 21.43
C SER A 9 -21.88 12.57 21.16
N VAL A 10 -22.62 11.67 21.82
CA VAL A 10 -22.59 10.22 21.53
C VAL A 10 -23.10 9.92 20.11
N LEU A 11 -24.20 10.56 19.67
CA LEU A 11 -24.74 10.37 18.31
C LEU A 11 -23.75 10.83 17.23
N VAL A 12 -23.08 11.97 17.43
CA VAL A 12 -22.04 12.48 16.52
C VAL A 12 -20.84 11.54 16.45
N LEU A 13 -20.40 10.96 17.58
CA LEU A 13 -19.32 9.97 17.62
C LEU A 13 -19.70 8.67 16.91
N VAL A 14 -20.92 8.17 17.07
CA VAL A 14 -21.40 6.95 16.39
C VAL A 14 -21.50 7.15 14.88
N LEU A 15 -22.03 8.29 14.43
CA LEU A 15 -22.12 8.62 13.01
C LEU A 15 -20.74 8.79 12.38
N THR A 16 -19.83 9.50 13.05
CA THR A 16 -18.44 9.66 12.56
C THR A 16 -17.67 8.35 12.61
N ALA A 17 -17.86 7.47 13.60
CA ALA A 17 -17.24 6.15 13.63
C ALA A 17 -17.77 5.21 12.52
N ALA A 18 -19.08 5.25 12.22
CA ALA A 18 -19.66 4.51 11.09
C ALA A 18 -19.15 5.04 9.73
N VAL A 19 -18.92 6.34 9.61
CA VAL A 19 -18.28 6.94 8.43
C VAL A 19 -16.78 6.60 8.37
N VAL A 20 -16.06 6.63 9.49
CA VAL A 20 -14.62 6.31 9.55
C VAL A 20 -14.35 4.83 9.22
N THR A 21 -15.23 3.92 9.62
CA THR A 21 -15.10 2.48 9.31
C THR A 21 -15.29 2.16 7.83
N THR A 22 -16.04 2.97 7.08
CA THR A 22 -16.23 2.79 5.62
C THR A 22 -15.17 3.51 4.79
N VAL A 23 -14.53 4.55 5.33
CA VAL A 23 -13.51 5.35 4.62
C VAL A 23 -12.09 4.80 4.84
N THR A 24 -11.84 4.04 5.90
CA THR A 24 -10.50 3.49 6.23
C THR A 24 -10.12 2.23 5.46
N SER A 25 -11.07 1.62 4.72
CA SER A 25 -10.82 0.39 3.97
C SER A 25 -10.37 0.60 2.53
N THR A 26 -10.10 1.84 2.07
CA THR A 26 -9.45 2.01 0.78
C THR A 26 -8.02 1.48 0.92
N PRO A 27 -7.63 0.40 0.22
CA PRO A 27 -6.24 0.01 0.17
C PRO A 27 -5.44 1.18 -0.41
N ILE A 28 -4.68 1.87 0.42
CA ILE A 28 -3.71 2.92 0.05
C ILE A 28 -2.51 2.33 -0.74
N PHE A 29 -2.69 1.16 -1.36
CA PHE A 29 -1.63 0.39 -2.01
C PHE A 29 -1.13 1.07 -3.30
N ASP A 30 -1.99 1.81 -4.00
CA ASP A 30 -1.64 2.42 -5.30
C ASP A 30 -0.97 3.81 -5.23
N LEU A 31 -0.92 4.44 -4.05
CA LEU A 31 -0.24 5.75 -3.84
C LEU A 31 1.11 5.62 -3.13
N ARG A 32 1.57 4.40 -2.84
CA ARG A 32 2.85 4.20 -2.18
C ARG A 32 3.96 4.74 -3.11
N PRO A 33 4.77 5.73 -2.67
CA PRO A 33 5.86 6.27 -3.47
C PRO A 33 7.03 5.28 -3.60
N SER A 34 6.95 4.14 -2.94
CA SER A 34 7.99 3.12 -2.85
C SER A 34 7.44 1.71 -2.66
N CYS A 35 8.27 0.73 -2.98
CA CYS A 35 8.02 -0.70 -2.81
C CYS A 35 9.04 -1.28 -1.83
N ILE A 36 8.64 -2.29 -1.07
CA ILE A 36 9.57 -3.08 -0.26
C ILE A 36 9.88 -4.38 -0.99
N TYR A 37 11.16 -4.62 -1.28
CA TYR A 37 11.64 -5.87 -1.85
C TYR A 37 12.78 -6.41 -1.00
N ARG A 38 12.60 -7.63 -0.45
CA ARG A 38 13.57 -8.29 0.44
C ARG A 38 14.03 -7.39 1.60
N GLY A 39 13.09 -6.66 2.21
CA GLY A 39 13.38 -5.75 3.33
C GLY A 39 14.04 -4.43 2.95
N ARG A 40 14.27 -4.15 1.65
CA ARG A 40 14.81 -2.87 1.17
C ARG A 40 13.72 -2.07 0.48
N GLU A 41 13.76 -0.76 0.68
CA GLU A 41 12.84 0.19 0.04
C GLU A 41 13.38 0.67 -1.30
N TYR A 42 12.52 0.68 -2.32
CA TYR A 42 12.81 1.10 -3.68
C TYR A 42 11.77 2.11 -4.14
N ARG A 43 12.18 3.25 -4.71
CA ARG A 43 11.24 4.27 -5.22
C ARG A 43 10.41 3.74 -6.38
N VAL A 44 9.19 4.25 -6.55
CA VAL A 44 8.39 3.99 -7.76
C VAL A 44 9.19 4.37 -9.01
N ASN A 45 9.05 3.53 -10.04
CA ASN A 45 9.77 3.54 -11.31
C ASN A 45 11.27 3.21 -11.21
N SER A 46 11.79 2.85 -10.04
CA SER A 46 13.17 2.38 -9.91
C SER A 46 13.31 0.90 -10.28
N ASN A 47 14.45 0.55 -10.88
CA ASN A 47 14.81 -0.84 -11.13
C ASN A 47 15.35 -1.46 -9.83
N ILE A 48 14.92 -2.69 -9.56
CA ILE A 48 15.38 -3.46 -8.41
C ILE A 48 16.53 -4.35 -8.90
N PRO A 49 17.71 -4.30 -8.26
CA PRO A 49 18.84 -5.15 -8.62
C PRO A 49 18.47 -6.61 -8.32
N THR A 50 18.34 -7.37 -9.40
CA THR A 50 18.08 -8.82 -9.39
C THR A 50 19.14 -9.54 -10.21
N GLY A 51 19.12 -10.87 -10.21
CA GLY A 51 20.02 -11.66 -11.06
C GLY A 51 19.79 -11.39 -12.56
N THR A 52 20.69 -11.86 -13.41
CA THR A 52 20.66 -11.62 -14.88
C THR A 52 19.40 -12.14 -15.58
N CYS A 53 18.77 -13.16 -15.02
CA CYS A 53 17.61 -13.86 -15.59
C CYS A 53 16.26 -13.23 -15.28
N GLN A 54 16.23 -12.21 -14.43
CA GLN A 54 15.00 -11.59 -13.97
C GLN A 54 15.23 -10.10 -13.91
N ARG A 55 14.26 -9.34 -14.40
CA ARG A 55 14.23 -7.89 -14.23
C ARG A 55 13.04 -7.54 -13.38
N CYS A 56 13.27 -6.81 -12.29
CA CYS A 56 12.20 -6.29 -11.44
C CYS A 56 12.26 -4.78 -11.35
N TRP A 57 11.10 -4.15 -11.16
CA TRP A 57 10.96 -2.72 -10.91
C TRP A 57 9.82 -2.46 -9.93
N CYS A 58 9.85 -1.29 -9.30
CA CYS A 58 8.77 -0.81 -8.46
C CYS A 58 7.75 -0.03 -9.30
N GLU A 59 6.48 -0.40 -9.25
CA GLU A 59 5.39 0.25 -9.97
C GLU A 59 4.20 0.42 -9.03
N ARG A 60 3.81 1.66 -8.75
CA ARG A 60 2.64 2.00 -7.90
C ARG A 60 2.65 1.24 -6.56
N GLY A 61 3.78 1.25 -5.85
CA GLY A 61 3.92 0.53 -4.57
C GLY A 61 4.03 -0.98 -4.66
N HIS A 62 4.00 -1.56 -5.87
CA HIS A 62 4.12 -2.99 -6.12
C HIS A 62 5.40 -3.37 -6.87
N VAL A 63 6.01 -4.48 -6.47
CA VAL A 63 7.15 -5.03 -7.19
C VAL A 63 6.65 -5.83 -8.38
N ARG A 64 7.04 -5.41 -9.58
CA ARG A 64 6.80 -6.13 -10.83
C ARG A 64 8.07 -6.82 -11.28
N CYS A 65 7.94 -8.05 -11.77
CA CYS A 65 9.08 -8.86 -12.21
C CYS A 65 8.75 -9.59 -13.51
N THR A 66 9.71 -9.57 -14.43
CA THR A 66 9.67 -10.34 -15.68
C THR A 66 10.87 -11.26 -15.73
N ARG A 67 10.65 -12.52 -16.08
CA ARG A 67 11.73 -13.47 -16.36
C ARG A 67 12.20 -13.27 -17.80
N ARG A 68 13.50 -13.42 -18.02
CA ARG A 68 14.10 -13.48 -19.35
C ARG A 68 14.63 -14.87 -19.57
N PHE A 69 14.69 -15.29 -20.84
CA PHE A 69 15.37 -16.53 -21.18
C PHE A 69 16.82 -16.42 -20.74
N CYS A 70 17.23 -17.30 -19.84
CA CYS A 70 18.61 -17.43 -19.44
C CYS A 70 19.18 -18.67 -20.10
N ARG A 71 20.21 -18.46 -20.91
CA ARG A 71 21.04 -19.57 -21.35
C ARG A 71 21.69 -20.14 -20.10
N ARG A 72 21.34 -21.38 -19.73
CA ARG A 72 22.14 -22.13 -18.75
C ARG A 72 23.53 -22.23 -19.36
N ASN A 73 24.49 -21.46 -18.83
CA ASN A 73 25.88 -21.78 -19.11
C ASN A 73 26.20 -23.02 -18.28
N ASN A 74 26.45 -24.10 -19.02
CA ASN A 74 26.98 -25.37 -18.52
C ASN A 74 28.40 -25.14 -17.99
#